data_AF-A0A345PHT9-F1
#
_entry.id   AF-A0A345PHT9-F1
#
_cell.length_a   1.000
_cell.length_b   1.000
_cell.length_c   1.000
_cell.angle_alpha   90.00
_cell.angle_beta   90.00
_cell.angle_gamma   90.00
#
_symmetry.space_group_name_H-M   'P 1'
#
loop_
_entity.id
_entity.type
_entity.pdbx_description
1 polymer ?
#
loop_
_entity_poly.entity_id
_entity_poly.type
_entity_poly.pdbx_seq_one_letter_code
_entity_poly.pdbx_strand_id
1 'polypeptide(L)'
;MKGQTYVILAIILVIVVAVFAVMNVESVEVDYLFWSGESPLILVILFSVLMGGIITAAAGIVKVYQLQKTIKMLKLKNEQMSKQLEDNGIKIMGEDSTEIENKG
;
A
#
# COMPACT_ATOMS: atom_id res chain seq x y z
N MET A 1 17.44 -5.71 -8.79
CA MET A 1 16.80 -6.64 -9.76
C MET A 1 15.39 -7.11 -9.36
N LYS A 2 15.02 -7.18 -8.06
CA LYS A 2 13.70 -7.69 -7.59
C LYS A 2 12.46 -6.92 -8.09
N GLY A 3 12.57 -5.60 -8.28
CA GLY A 3 11.45 -4.78 -8.77
C GLY A 3 11.10 -5.02 -10.24
N GLN A 4 12.09 -5.30 -11.10
CA GLN A 4 11.85 -5.59 -12.52
C GLN A 4 11.11 -6.91 -12.72
N THR A 5 11.39 -7.94 -11.91
CA THR A 5 10.65 -9.21 -11.95
C THR A 5 9.16 -9.01 -11.69
N TYR A 6 8.80 -8.16 -10.72
CA TYR A 6 7.39 -7.85 -10.43
C TYR A 6 6.71 -7.15 -11.61
N VAL A 7 7.39 -6.18 -12.24
CA VAL A 7 6.85 -5.47 -13.41
C VAL A 7 6.62 -6.43 -14.58
N ILE A 8 7.59 -7.30 -14.88
CA ILE A 8 7.46 -8.29 -15.96
C ILE A 8 6.28 -9.24 -15.67
N LEU A 9 6.17 -9.73 -14.43
CA LEU A 9 5.09 -10.65 -14.03
C LEU A 9 3.71 -9.98 -14.10
N ALA A 10 3.62 -8.69 -13.72
CA ALA A 10 2.41 -7.89 -13.86
C ALA A 10 2.00 -7.73 -15.34
N ILE A 11 2.95 -7.47 -16.23
CA ILE A 11 2.67 -7.36 -17.68
C ILE A 11 2.14 -8.69 -18.23
N ILE A 12 2.77 -9.81 -17.89
CA ILE A 12 2.30 -11.14 -18.29
C ILE A 12 0.87 -11.38 -17.80
N LEU A 13 0.58 -11.05 -16.55
CA LEU A 13 -0.76 -11.21 -15.98
C LEU A 13 -1.80 -10.34 -16.68
N VAL A 14 -1.46 -9.08 -17.00
CA VAL A 14 -2.34 -8.18 -17.78
C VAL A 14 -2.65 -8.77 -19.15
N ILE A 15 -1.65 -9.34 -19.85
CA ILE A 15 -1.85 -10.00 -21.15
C ILE A 15 -2.79 -11.20 -21.00
N VAL A 16 -2.60 -12.06 -19.99
CA VAL A 16 -3.47 -13.21 -19.73
C VAL A 16 -4.92 -12.77 -19.49
N VAL A 17 -5.12 -11.74 -18.65
CA VAL A 17 -6.45 -11.17 -18.38
C VAL A 17 -7.07 -10.58 -19.65
N ALA A 18 -6.30 -9.86 -20.47
CA ALA A 18 -6.79 -9.27 -21.72
C ALA A 18 -7.22 -10.35 -22.72
N VAL A 19 -6.43 -11.41 -22.89
CA VAL A 19 -6.80 -12.56 -23.74
C VAL A 19 -8.08 -13.22 -23.20
N PHE A 20 -8.16 -13.46 -21.89
CA PHE A 20 -9.35 -14.03 -21.26
C PHE A 20 -10.61 -13.17 -21.51
N ALA A 21 -10.48 -11.85 -21.42
CA ALA A 21 -11.57 -10.92 -21.66
C ALA A 21 -12.06 -10.93 -23.11
N VAL A 22 -11.14 -11.01 -24.08
CA VAL A 22 -11.50 -11.10 -25.51
C VAL A 22 -12.12 -12.45 -25.86
N MET A 23 -11.59 -13.55 -25.32
CA MET A 23 -12.12 -14.89 -25.64
C MET A 23 -13.51 -15.15 -25.04
N ASN A 24 -13.82 -14.54 -23.89
CA ASN A 24 -15.08 -14.75 -23.17
C ASN A 24 -15.98 -13.52 -23.25
N VAL A 25 -15.89 -12.76 -24.35
CA VAL A 25 -16.74 -11.59 -24.62
C VAL A 25 -18.12 -12.02 -25.14
N GLU A 26 -18.79 -12.87 -24.38
CA GLU A 26 -20.18 -13.23 -24.65
C GLU A 26 -21.09 -12.23 -23.94
N SER A 27 -21.99 -11.61 -24.70
CA SER A 27 -23.01 -10.72 -24.16
C SER A 27 -24.02 -11.55 -23.36
N VAL A 28 -24.12 -11.26 -22.06
CA VAL A 28 -25.10 -11.86 -21.17
C VAL A 28 -25.95 -10.75 -20.59
N GLU A 29 -27.23 -11.03 -20.35
CA GLU A 29 -28.12 -10.10 -19.65
C GLU A 29 -27.65 -9.96 -18.19
N VAL A 30 -27.33 -8.73 -17.80
CA VAL A 30 -26.88 -8.41 -16.44
C VAL A 30 -27.87 -7.43 -15.82
N ASP A 31 -28.46 -7.84 -14.69
CA ASP A 31 -29.22 -6.95 -13.82
C ASP A 31 -28.27 -6.15 -12.93
N TYR A 32 -28.04 -4.89 -13.29
CA TYR A 32 -27.39 -3.93 -12.41
C TYR A 32 -28.39 -3.39 -11.38
N LEU A 33 -27.85 -2.79 -10.31
CA LEU A 33 -28.63 -2.33 -9.15
C LEU A 33 -29.81 -1.39 -9.50
N PHE A 34 -29.75 -0.69 -10.63
CA PHE A 34 -30.78 0.24 -11.09
C PHE A 34 -31.19 0.09 -12.57
N TRP A 35 -30.63 -0.88 -13.30
CA TRP A 35 -30.88 -1.07 -14.75
C TRP A 35 -30.47 -2.49 -15.17
N SER A 36 -31.20 -3.15 -16.06
CA SER A 36 -30.76 -4.34 -16.79
C SER A 36 -30.19 -4.02 -18.19
N GLY A 37 -29.11 -4.69 -18.60
CA GLY A 37 -28.54 -4.52 -19.93
C GLY A 37 -27.64 -5.67 -20.35
N GLU A 38 -27.49 -5.86 -21.65
CA GLU A 38 -26.56 -6.84 -22.21
C GLU A 38 -25.13 -6.32 -22.11
N SER A 39 -24.29 -7.02 -21.36
CA SER A 39 -22.88 -6.70 -21.25
C SER A 39 -22.04 -7.96 -21.11
N PRO A 40 -20.78 -7.95 -21.57
CA PRO A 40 -19.85 -9.02 -21.25
C PRO A 40 -19.63 -9.12 -19.74
N LEU A 41 -19.92 -10.28 -19.15
CA LEU A 41 -19.81 -10.51 -17.70
C LEU A 41 -18.41 -10.20 -17.16
N ILE A 42 -17.36 -10.41 -17.96
CA ILE A 42 -15.97 -10.12 -17.60
C ILE A 42 -15.72 -8.63 -17.31
N LEU A 43 -16.41 -7.71 -18.00
CA LEU A 43 -16.28 -6.28 -17.73
C LEU A 43 -16.79 -5.93 -16.33
N VAL A 44 -17.90 -6.57 -15.92
CA VAL A 44 -18.48 -6.42 -14.59
C VAL A 44 -17.49 -6.92 -13.53
N ILE A 45 -16.92 -8.11 -13.73
CA ILE A 45 -15.92 -8.70 -12.82
C ILE A 45 -14.68 -7.80 -12.70
N LEU A 46 -14.13 -7.33 -13.83
CA LEU A 46 -12.96 -6.45 -13.84
C LEU A 46 -13.25 -5.14 -13.08
N PHE A 47 -14.43 -4.55 -13.28
CA PHE A 47 -14.84 -3.36 -12.56
C PHE A 47 -14.98 -3.62 -11.06
N SER A 48 -15.58 -4.74 -10.66
CA SER A 48 -15.70 -5.14 -9.25
C SER A 48 -14.33 -5.33 -8.59
N VAL A 49 -13.40 -6.02 -9.25
CA VAL A 49 -12.03 -6.24 -8.76
C VAL A 49 -11.29 -4.91 -8.64
N LEU A 50 -11.39 -4.04 -9.64
CA LEU A 50 -10.81 -2.70 -9.62
C LEU A 50 -11.33 -1.90 -8.41
N MET A 51 -12.65 -1.92 -8.18
CA MET A 51 -13.27 -1.22 -7.05
C MET A 51 -12.79 -1.77 -5.70
N GLY A 52 -12.68 -3.09 -5.56
CA GLY A 52 -12.09 -3.73 -4.37
C GLY A 52 -10.63 -3.33 -4.14
N GLY A 53 -9.84 -3.22 -5.22
CA GLY A 53 -8.46 -2.72 -5.18
C GLY A 53 -8.38 -1.27 -4.72
N ILE A 54 -9.24 -0.38 -5.24
CA ILE A 54 -9.32 1.03 -4.84
C ILE A 54 -9.66 1.15 -3.36
N ILE A 55 -10.67 0.41 -2.87
CA ILE A 55 -11.08 0.42 -1.46
C ILE A 55 -9.92 -0.04 -0.57
N THR A 56 -9.24 -1.12 -0.95
CA THR A 56 -8.09 -1.65 -0.20
C THR A 56 -6.92 -0.67 -0.17
N ALA A 57 -6.60 -0.04 -1.31
CA ALA A 57 -5.57 0.98 -1.40
C ALA A 57 -5.90 2.19 -0.53
N ALA A 58 -7.14 2.67 -0.56
CA ALA A 58 -7.60 3.78 0.27
C ALA A 58 -7.48 3.45 1.77
N ALA A 59 -7.92 2.27 2.19
CA ALA A 59 -7.75 1.80 3.57
C ALA A 59 -6.25 1.70 3.96
N GLY A 60 -5.41 1.23 3.05
CA GLY A 60 -3.96 1.17 3.23
C GLY A 60 -3.34 2.56 3.44
N ILE A 61 -3.73 3.56 2.64
CA ILE A 61 -3.24 4.95 2.79
C ILE A 61 -3.61 5.51 4.16
N VAL A 62 -4.85 5.32 4.61
CA VAL A 62 -5.30 5.75 5.95
C VAL A 62 -4.44 5.10 7.05
N LYS A 63 -4.17 3.80 6.94
CA LYS A 63 -3.32 3.09 7.89
C LYS A 63 -1.89 3.62 7.91
N VAL A 64 -1.29 3.86 6.74
CA VAL A 64 0.05 4.42 6.61
C VAL A 64 0.12 5.81 7.23
N TYR A 65 -0.89 6.65 7.02
CA TYR A 65 -0.96 7.97 7.63
C TYR A 65 -0.99 7.92 9.16
N GLN A 66 -1.82 7.03 9.74
CA GLN A 66 -1.86 6.81 11.19
C GLN A 66 -0.50 6.34 11.72
N LEU A 67 0.14 5.39 11.04
CA LEU A 67 1.46 4.89 11.41
C LEU A 67 2.52 6.00 11.38
N GLN A 68 2.51 6.86 10.36
CA GLN A 68 3.43 8.01 10.29
C GLN A 68 3.21 8.99 11.45
N LYS A 69 1.96 9.26 11.83
CA LYS A 69 1.63 10.10 13.00
C LYS A 69 2.15 9.46 14.29
N THR A 70 1.93 8.16 14.47
CA THR A 70 2.44 7.41 15.62
C THR A 70 3.97 7.43 15.68
N ILE A 71 4.66 7.23 14.55
CA ILE A 71 6.13 7.32 14.49
C ILE A 71 6.61 8.70 14.93
N LYS A 72 5.99 9.79 14.47
CA LYS A 72 6.35 11.15 14.90
C LYS A 72 6.15 11.34 16.40
N MET A 73 5.01 10.90 16.95
CA MET A 73 4.72 10.98 18.38
C MET A 73 5.70 10.17 19.23
N LEU A 74 6.03 8.94 18.81
CA LEU A 74 6.99 8.09 19.51
C LEU A 74 8.39 8.71 19.51
N LYS A 75 8.83 9.28 18.37
CA LYS A 75 10.12 9.99 18.29
C LYS A 75 10.18 11.18 19.26
N LEU A 76 9.15 12.03 19.27
CA LEU A 76 9.07 13.15 20.20
C LEU A 76 9.09 12.71 21.67
N LYS A 77 8.36 11.64 22.01
CA LYS A 77 8.34 11.09 23.37
C LYS A 77 9.69 10.50 23.78
N ASN A 78 10.40 9.84 22.87
CA ASN A 78 11.76 9.35 23.11
C ASN A 78 12.73 10.51 23.36
N GLU A 79 12.69 11.57 22.54
CA GLU A 79 13.54 12.76 22.73
C GLU A 79 13.26 13.43 24.09
N GLN A 80 11.99 13.56 24.47
CA GLN A 80 11.61 14.11 25.78
C GLN A 80 12.09 13.26 26.95
N MET A 81 11.94 11.94 26.85
CA MET A 81 12.38 11.02 27.89
C MET A 81 13.90 11.00 28.02
N SER A 82 14.63 11.09 26.90
CA SER A 82 16.10 11.24 26.90
C SER A 82 16.53 12.50 27.64
N LYS A 83 15.91 13.66 27.33
CA LYS A 83 16.17 14.92 28.06
C LYS A 83 15.86 14.83 29.55
N GLN A 84 14.75 14.19 29.92
CA GLN A 84 14.41 13.98 31.33
C GLN A 84 15.44 13.11 32.06
N LEU A 85 16.01 12.11 31.40
CA LEU A 85 17.04 11.26 31.97
C LEU A 85 18.36 12.01 32.15
N GLU A 86 18.74 12.84 31.17
CA GLU A 86 19.89 13.74 31.28
C GLU A 86 19.74 14.75 32.43
N ASP A 87 18.58 15.39 32.57
CA ASP A 87 18.28 16.33 33.65
C ASP A 87 18.32 15.67 35.05
N ASN A 88 18.03 14.36 35.13
CA ASN A 88 18.11 13.58 36.36
C ASN A 88 19.47 12.87 36.55
N GLY A 89 20.48 13.19 35.74
CA GLY A 89 21.85 12.67 35.87
C GLY A 89 22.05 11.23 35.41
N ILE A 90 21.07 10.65 34.70
CA ILE A 90 21.12 9.30 34.15
C ILE A 90 21.49 9.40 32.66
N LYS A 91 22.76 9.16 32.32
CA LYS A 91 23.23 9.19 30.92
C LYS A 91 22.89 7.87 30.21
N ILE A 92 22.08 7.93 29.16
CA ILE A 92 21.76 6.76 28.32
C ILE A 92 22.96 6.45 27.43
N MET A 93 23.66 5.35 27.70
CA MET A 93 24.73 4.82 26.84
C MET A 93 24.09 4.15 25.61
N GLY A 94 23.88 4.89 24.52
CA GLY A 94 23.29 4.27 23.31
C GLY A 94 23.29 5.04 21.99
N GLU A 95 23.59 6.35 21.94
CA GLU A 95 23.42 7.13 20.70
C GLU A 95 24.72 7.70 20.08
N ASP A 96 25.90 7.41 20.63
CA ASP A 96 27.17 7.94 20.08
C ASP A 96 27.73 7.14 18.89
N SER A 97 27.16 5.99 18.53
CA SER A 97 27.70 5.17 17.44
C SER A 97 27.31 5.62 16.02
N THR A 98 26.41 6.59 15.85
CA THR A 98 26.00 7.08 14.51
C THR A 98 26.68 8.38 14.05
N GLU A 99 27.40 9.09 14.93
CA GLU A 99 28.06 10.35 14.53
C GLU A 99 29.49 10.14 14.00
N ILE A 100 30.09 8.97 14.20
CA ILE A 100 31.47 8.69 13.76
C ILE A 100 31.56 8.34 12.25
N GLU A 101 30.48 7.91 11.60
CA GLU A 101 30.54 7.40 10.22
C GLU A 101 30.41 8.48 9.11
N ASN A 102 30.18 9.75 9.45
CA ASN A 102 30.01 10.84 8.46
C ASN A 102 31.17 11.86 8.43
N LYS A 103 32.35 11.49 8.93
CA LYS A 103 33.59 12.31 8.87
C LYS A 103 34.81 11.51 8.37
N GLY A 104 34.61 10.62 7.39
CA GLY A 104 35.68 9.89 6.68
C GLY A 104 35.79 10.30 5.23
#